data_AF-A0A0M9BIE9-F1
#
_entry.id   AF-A0A0M9BIE9-F1
#
_cell.length_a   1.000
_cell.length_b   1.000
_cell.length_c   1.000
_cell.angle_alpha   90.00
_cell.angle_beta   90.00
_cell.angle_gamma   90.00
#
_symmetry.space_group_name_H-M   'P 1'
#
loop_
_entity.id
_entity.type
_entity.pdbx_description
1 polymer ?
#
loop_
_entity_poly.entity_id
_entity_poly.type
_entity_poly.pdbx_seq_one_letter_code
_entity_poly.pdbx_strand_id
1 'polypeptide(L)' 'MIISLRRGLRFIRFIVFFAALVYLFYHVLDLFNGWISPVDQYQMPTGNAVKVFQEMVWPSNGEGRPTMAERLRLFYWYGE' A
#
# COMPACT_ATOMS: atom_id res chain seq x y z
N MET A 1 12.47 41.68 -15.29
CA MET A 1 12.45 40.91 -14.04
C MET A 1 13.84 40.33 -13.81
N ILE A 2 14.71 41.06 -13.09
CA ILE A 2 16.06 40.57 -12.75
C ILE A 2 15.87 39.59 -11.60
N ILE A 3 15.74 38.31 -11.96
CA ILE A 3 15.69 37.22 -10.99
C ILE A 3 17.00 37.28 -10.24
N SER A 4 16.92 37.55 -8.93
CA SER A 4 18.09 37.60 -8.06
C SER A 4 18.78 36.24 -8.08
N LEU A 5 19.82 36.11 -8.92
CA LEU A 5 20.58 34.88 -9.15
C LEU A 5 21.05 34.24 -7.83
N ARG A 6 21.37 35.09 -6.86
CA ARG A 6 21.77 34.71 -5.48
C ARG A 6 20.67 34.01 -4.69
N ARG A 7 19.39 34.28 -4.99
CA ARG A 7 18.22 33.64 -4.37
C ARG A 7 17.96 32.26 -4.98
N GLY A 8 18.17 32.13 -6.30
CA GLY A 8 18.14 30.85 -7.01
C GLY A 8 19.21 29.87 -6.53
N LEU A 9 20.46 30.32 -6.33
CA LEU A 9 21.52 29.46 -5.80
C LEU A 9 21.20 28.87 -4.41
N ARG A 10 20.57 29.66 -3.54
CA ARG A 10 20.14 29.18 -2.22
C ARG A 10 19.09 28.08 -2.33
N PHE A 11 18.16 28.23 -3.27
CA PHE A 11 17.11 27.25 -3.55
C PHE A 11 17.68 25.96 -4.15
N ILE A 12 18.61 26.07 -5.12
CA ILE A 12 19.32 24.91 -5.68
C ILE A 12 20.04 24.14 -4.58
N ARG A 13 20.74 24.84 -3.66
CA ARG A 13 21.38 24.18 -2.52
C ARG A 13 20.39 23.39 -1.68
N PHE A 14 19.22 23.96 -1.39
CA PHE A 14 18.15 23.25 -0.68
C PHE A 14 17.65 22.03 -1.45
N ILE A 15 17.44 22.14 -2.77
CA ILE A 15 17.04 21.00 -3.62
C ILE A 15 18.08 19.89 -3.57
N VAL A 16 19.37 20.22 -3.65
CA VAL A 16 20.45 19.22 -3.59
C VAL A 16 20.44 18.50 -2.24
N PHE A 17 20.32 19.23 -1.14
CA PHE A 17 20.21 18.61 0.20
C PHE A 17 18.96 17.75 0.33
N PHE A 18 17.83 18.21 -0.18
CA PHE A 18 16.58 17.46 -0.15
C PHE A 18 16.69 16.17 -0.97
N ALA A 19 17.23 16.24 -2.19
CA ALA A 19 17.45 15.08 -3.05
C ALA A 19 18.40 14.06 -2.39
N ALA A 20 19.49 14.53 -1.77
CA ALA A 20 20.40 13.67 -1.02
C ALA A 20 19.70 12.97 0.15
N LEU A 21 18.82 13.67 0.87
CA LEU A 21 18.07 13.10 1.98
C LEU A 21 17.04 12.05 1.50
N VAL A 22 16.33 12.33 0.40
CA VAL A 22 15.41 11.37 -0.23
C VAL A 22 16.16 10.11 -0.66
N TYR A 23 17.34 10.26 -1.27
CA TYR A 23 18.14 9.14 -1.72
C TYR A 23 18.64 8.29 -0.54
N LEU A 24 19.09 8.93 0.54
CA LEU A 24 19.46 8.26 1.78
C LEU A 24 18.27 7.47 2.35
N PHE A 25 17.08 8.08 2.39
CA PHE A 25 15.89 7.43 2.92
C PHE A 25 15.47 6.23 2.06
N TYR A 26 15.54 6.36 0.74
CA TYR A 26 15.28 5.28 -0.19
C TYR A 26 16.18 4.07 0.07
N HIS A 27 17.50 4.28 0.23
CA HIS A 27 18.43 3.20 0.52
C HIS A 27 18.20 2.55 1.89
N VAL A 28 17.83 3.33 2.91
CA VAL A 28 17.45 2.79 4.21
C VAL A 28 16.24 1.88 4.06
N LEU A 29 15.19 2.33 3.36
CA LEU A 29 13.99 1.52 3.11
C LEU A 29 14.30 0.28 2.26
N ASP A 30 15.18 0.38 1.27
CA ASP A 30 15.60 -0.74 0.44
C ASP A 30 16.33 -1.83 1.26
N LEU A 31 17.17 -1.42 2.20
CA LEU A 31 17.82 -2.33 3.16
C LEU A 31 16.78 -3.10 4.00
N PHE A 32 15.71 -2.41 4.42
CA PHE A 32 14.58 -3.05 5.12
C PHE A 32 13.73 -3.92 4.20
N ASN A 33 13.62 -3.58 2.92
CA ASN A 33 12.88 -4.38 1.94
C ASN A 33 13.53 -5.75 1.75
N GLY A 34 14.87 -5.84 1.79
CA GLY A 34 15.58 -7.12 1.81
C GLY A 34 15.30 -7.98 3.05
N TRP A 35 14.86 -7.38 4.16
CA TRP A 35 14.46 -8.10 5.37
C TRP A 35 12.99 -8.52 5.38
N ILE A 36 12.12 -7.72 4.77
CA ILE A 36 10.66 -7.90 4.80
C ILE A 36 10.15 -8.69 3.60
N SER A 37 10.82 -8.61 2.45
CA SER A 37 10.39 -9.30 1.25
C SER A 37 10.76 -10.78 1.33
N PRO A 38 9.79 -11.71 1.40
CA PRO A 38 10.10 -13.12 1.22
C PRO A 38 10.66 -13.30 -0.20
N VAL A 39 11.80 -13.98 -0.30
CA VAL A 39 12.55 -14.26 -1.54
C VAL A 39 11.67 -14.85 -2.66
N ASP A 40 10.49 -15.37 -2.33
CA ASP A 40 9.55 -15.97 -3.26
C ASP A 40 8.13 -15.41 -3.14
N GLN A 41 7.90 -14.19 -3.65
CA GLN A 41 6.54 -13.65 -3.82
C GLN A 41 5.72 -14.38 -4.91
N TYR A 42 6.37 -15.20 -5.74
CA TYR A 42 5.77 -15.92 -6.88
C TYR A 42 5.95 -17.44 -6.81
N GLN A 43 6.32 -18.01 -5.66
CA GLN A 43 6.20 -19.45 -5.50
C GLN A 43 4.72 -19.85 -5.63
N MET A 44 4.41 -20.71 -6.60
CA MET A 44 3.12 -21.36 -6.66
C MET A 44 2.88 -22.06 -5.31
N PRO A 45 1.78 -21.76 -4.60
CA PRO A 45 1.51 -22.38 -3.31
C PRO A 45 1.48 -23.90 -3.51
N THR A 46 2.48 -24.60 -2.97
CA THR A 46 2.55 -26.06 -2.97
C THR A 46 1.72 -26.57 -1.81
N GLY A 47 0.42 -26.57 -2.05
CA GLY A 47 -0.61 -27.08 -1.18
C GLY A 47 -1.88 -27.15 -1.99
N ASN A 48 -2.66 -28.21 -1.81
CA ASN A 48 -3.96 -28.34 -2.46
C ASN A 48 -4.76 -27.08 -2.09
N ALA A 49 -4.85 -26.12 -3.02
CA ALA A 49 -5.57 -24.89 -2.83
C ALA A 49 -7.05 -25.28 -2.81
N VAL A 50 -7.51 -25.74 -1.65
CA VAL A 50 -8.93 -25.93 -1.39
C VAL A 50 -9.50 -24.55 -1.56
N LYS A 51 -10.15 -24.36 -2.70
CA LYS A 51 -10.92 -23.18 -3.05
C LYS A 51 -12.05 -23.13 -2.02
N VAL A 52 -11.80 -22.56 -0.84
CA VAL A 52 -12.85 -22.31 0.18
C VAL A 52 -13.64 -21.11 -0.30
N PHE A 53 -14.28 -21.27 -1.46
CA PHE A 53 -15.58 -20.63 -1.63
C PHE A 53 -16.47 -21.41 -0.68
N GLN A 54 -16.51 -20.93 0.57
CA GLN A 54 -17.71 -21.07 1.34
C GLN A 54 -18.75 -20.33 0.50
N GLU A 55 -19.40 -21.06 -0.40
CA GLU A 55 -20.74 -20.71 -0.80
C GLU A 55 -21.45 -20.49 0.52
N MET A 56 -21.60 -19.23 0.90
CA MET A 56 -22.61 -18.83 1.85
C MET A 56 -23.90 -19.28 1.17
N VAL A 57 -24.27 -20.52 1.43
CA VAL A 57 -25.64 -20.99 1.38
C VAL A 57 -26.33 -20.15 2.43
N TRP A 58 -26.63 -18.91 2.03
CA TRP A 58 -27.57 -18.08 2.73
C TRP A 58 -28.83 -18.93 2.79
N PRO A 59 -29.37 -19.21 4.00
CA PRO A 59 -30.67 -19.84 4.07
C PRO A 59 -31.59 -19.02 3.19
N SER A 60 -32.37 -19.68 2.34
CA SER A 60 -33.37 -19.09 1.44
C SER A 60 -34.50 -18.36 2.18
N ASN A 61 -34.29 -18.02 3.44
CA ASN A 61 -35.24 -17.60 4.44
C ASN A 61 -34.80 -16.18 4.80
N GLY A 62 -35.60 -15.19 4.40
CA GLY A 62 -35.21 -13.79 4.24
C GLY A 62 -34.88 -12.99 5.51
N GLU A 63 -34.21 -13.57 6.49
CA GLU A 63 -33.95 -12.96 7.81
C GLU A 63 -32.45 -12.70 8.09
N GLY A 64 -31.54 -13.14 7.22
CA GLY A 64 -30.10 -13.09 7.46
C GLY A 64 -29.27 -12.26 6.48
N ARG A 65 -29.88 -11.59 5.49
CA ARG A 65 -29.11 -10.79 4.52
C ARG A 65 -28.64 -9.50 5.19
N PRO A 66 -27.32 -9.24 5.29
CA PRO A 66 -26.84 -7.95 5.78
C PRO A 66 -27.41 -6.88 4.87
N THR A 67 -28.01 -5.88 5.48
CA THR A 67 -28.56 -4.74 4.74
C THR A 67 -27.43 -4.07 3.96
N MET A 68 -27.74 -3.47 2.81
CA MET A 68 -26.73 -2.81 1.97
C MET A 68 -25.91 -1.77 2.76
N ALA A 69 -26.52 -1.16 3.78
CA ALA A 69 -25.87 -0.25 4.72
C ALA A 69 -24.79 -0.92 5.59
N GLU A 70 -25.03 -2.13 6.11
CA GLU A 70 -24.04 -2.87 6.90
C GLU A 70 -22.84 -3.27 6.05
N ARG A 71 -23.08 -3.61 4.78
CA ARG A 71 -22.03 -3.90 3.81
C ARG A 71 -21.19 -2.67 3.48
N LEU A 72 -21.81 -1.50 3.31
CA LEU A 72 -21.08 -0.23 3.16
C LEU A 72 -20.26 0.11 4.42
N ARG A 73 -20.83 -0.10 5.61
CA ARG A 73 -20.11 0.16 6.88
C ARG A 73 -18.87 -0.72 7.01
N LEU A 74 -18.98 -1.99 6.64
CA LEU A 74 -17.85 -2.92 6.62
C LEU A 74 -16.79 -2.50 5.60
N PHE A 75 -17.20 -2.07 4.41
CA PHE A 75 -16.28 -1.54 3.38
C PHE A 75 -15.48 -0.35 3.90
N TYR A 76 -16.13 0.63 4.51
CA TYR A 76 -15.45 1.78 5.11
C TYR A 76 -14.56 1.44 6.31
N TRP A 77 -14.85 0.34 7.01
CA TRP A 77 -14.09 -0.07 8.20
C TRP A 77 -12.85 -0.89 7.84
N TYR A 78 -12.99 -1.86 6.93
CA TYR A 78 -11.91 -2.78 6.56
C TYR A 78 -11.03 -2.25 5.42
N GLY A 79 -11.53 -1.29 4.63
CA GLY A 79 -10.74 -0.58 3.62
C GLY A 79 -10.22 -1.48 2.50
N GLU A 80 -11.12 -2.19 1.80
CA GLU A 80 -10.81 -2.71 0.45
C GLU A 80 -10.85 -1.59 -0.59
#